data_AF-A0A7Y3D8N2-F1
#
_entry.id   AF-A0A7Y3D8N2-F1
#
_cell.length_a   1.000
_cell.length_b   1.000
_cell.length_c   1.000
_cell.angle_alpha   90.00
_cell.angle_beta   90.00
_cell.angle_gamma   90.00
#
_symmetry.space_group_name_H-M   'P 1'
#
loop_
_entity.id
_entity.type
_entity.pdbx_description
1 polymer ?
#
loop_
_entity_poly.entity_id
_entity_poly.type
_entity_poly.pdbx_seq_one_letter_code
_entity_poly.pdbx_strand_id
1 'polypeptide(L)'
;MDPADALRPAVSGIAKEEVPRCPACESSERHHLFDVVEHEYDTTTTDVFPLMVCDACGAQYLSPRPAVSALDVIYPPNYFLHVLESRAGDDVDLARRSAFAFFQDKLFKLRIRPIERQMALGPDRTWLDIGCGTGAVLQSMFQAYGMRGTGLDFSEQAVAVCRRRGFEAYRARFEDFEPAAGEQYDLLHSSHVIEHVESPLEYMKKSFALLKPGGLKVFITPNTAAWEARRLREHWGGLHVPRHWTMLDPRSARSLGERVGFEYVDTSFSTNGVFLGWSLHSWLQARHGRRIANRVFPSDHELIESSFGNLARNGLLTILDLVNLLVTRQSANMLMMFRKPLA
;
A
#
# COMPACT_ATOMS: atom_id res chain seq x y z
N MET A 1 -1.76 -18.66 25.50
CA MET A 1 -1.55 -17.25 25.14
C MET A 1 -0.38 -17.25 24.20
N ASP A 2 -0.63 -16.99 22.93
CA ASP A 2 0.45 -16.73 21.98
C ASP A 2 1.20 -15.48 22.51
N PRO A 3 2.54 -15.44 22.54
CA PRO A 3 3.27 -14.21 22.82
C PRO A 3 2.80 -13.00 21.95
N ALA A 4 2.17 -13.26 20.80
CA ALA A 4 1.55 -12.25 19.95
C ALA A 4 0.26 -11.60 20.53
N ASP A 5 -0.38 -12.23 21.54
CA ASP A 5 -1.64 -11.74 22.16
C ASP A 5 -1.41 -10.71 23.28
N ALA A 6 -0.16 -10.46 23.67
CA ALA A 6 0.15 -9.46 24.69
C ALA A 6 0.03 -8.05 24.06
N LEU A 7 -1.15 -7.44 24.15
CA LEU A 7 -1.39 -6.03 23.81
C LEU A 7 -0.35 -5.16 24.52
N ARG A 8 0.67 -4.71 23.80
CA ARG A 8 1.62 -3.72 24.31
C ARG A 8 0.84 -2.42 24.55
N PRO A 9 1.01 -1.75 25.70
CA PRO A 9 0.42 -0.43 25.90
C PRO A 9 0.98 0.53 24.86
N ALA A 10 0.10 1.31 24.23
CA ALA A 10 0.49 2.32 23.25
C ALA A 10 1.49 3.32 23.84
N VAL A 11 2.44 3.74 23.00
CA VAL A 11 3.49 4.69 23.39
C VAL A 11 3.01 6.12 23.10
N SER A 12 3.08 7.02 24.07
CA SER A 12 2.87 8.45 23.84
C SER A 12 4.19 9.17 23.61
N GLY A 13 4.15 10.27 22.86
CA GLY A 13 5.31 11.12 22.58
C GLY A 13 6.36 10.44 21.73
N ILE A 14 5.94 9.72 20.68
CA ILE A 14 6.91 9.13 19.75
C ILE A 14 7.71 10.24 19.07
N ALA A 15 8.94 9.93 18.62
CA ALA A 15 9.72 10.90 17.87
C ALA A 15 8.97 11.30 16.58
N LYS A 16 8.83 12.61 16.36
CA LYS A 16 8.18 13.18 15.18
C LYS A 16 9.09 14.22 14.52
N GLU A 17 8.89 14.41 13.22
CA GLU A 17 9.59 15.42 12.43
C GLU A 17 8.62 16.31 11.67
N GLU A 18 8.97 17.60 11.56
CA GLU A 18 8.19 18.55 10.78
C GLU A 18 8.42 18.37 9.29
N VAL A 19 7.35 18.52 8.51
CA VAL A 19 7.37 18.40 7.05
C VAL A 19 6.97 19.75 6.45
N PRO A 20 7.88 20.75 6.42
CA PRO A 20 7.53 22.14 6.09
C PRO A 20 7.16 22.36 4.62
N ARG A 21 7.46 21.40 3.75
CA ARG A 21 7.14 21.43 2.31
C ARG A 21 6.45 20.14 1.91
N CYS A 22 5.50 20.23 0.97
CA CYS A 22 4.76 19.07 0.47
C CYS A 22 5.72 18.00 -0.08
N PRO A 23 5.68 16.74 0.42
CA PRO A 23 6.54 15.65 -0.07
C PRO A 23 6.34 15.28 -1.55
N ALA A 24 5.22 15.68 -2.16
CA ALA A 24 4.88 15.36 -3.54
C ALA A 24 5.24 16.50 -4.54
N CYS A 25 5.38 17.75 -4.09
CA CYS A 25 5.61 18.88 -5.01
C CYS A 25 6.47 20.04 -4.46
N GLU A 26 6.99 19.94 -3.24
CA GLU A 26 7.88 20.89 -2.57
C GLU A 26 7.29 22.28 -2.26
N SER A 27 6.01 22.50 -2.55
CA SER A 27 5.27 23.71 -2.14
C SER A 27 5.23 23.86 -0.62
N SER A 28 5.37 25.10 -0.15
CA SER A 28 5.13 25.48 1.25
C SER A 28 3.67 25.77 1.57
N GLU A 29 2.85 26.04 0.53
CA GLU A 29 1.44 26.40 0.69
C GLU A 29 0.60 25.17 1.07
N ARG A 30 -0.03 25.25 2.24
CA ARG A 30 -0.81 24.18 2.85
C ARG A 30 -1.84 24.72 3.83
N HIS A 31 -2.90 23.95 4.02
CA HIS A 31 -3.85 24.14 5.11
C HIS A 31 -4.04 22.85 5.92
N HIS A 32 -4.43 23.01 7.18
CA HIS A 32 -4.82 21.91 8.05
C HIS A 32 -6.19 21.36 7.62
N LEU A 33 -6.33 20.04 7.56
CA LEU A 33 -7.57 19.37 7.19
C LEU A 33 -8.34 18.85 8.41
N PHE A 34 -7.66 18.06 9.25
CA PHE A 34 -8.14 17.57 10.54
C PHE A 34 -6.99 16.91 11.30
N ASP A 35 -7.20 16.69 12.60
CA ASP A 35 -6.33 15.87 13.43
C ASP A 35 -6.82 14.42 13.43
N VAL A 36 -5.87 13.47 13.39
CA VAL A 36 -6.17 12.03 13.36
C VAL A 36 -5.30 11.27 14.36
N VAL A 37 -5.84 10.19 14.90
CA VAL A 37 -5.16 9.24 15.79
C VAL A 37 -5.15 7.85 15.15
N GLU A 38 -4.32 6.95 15.67
CA GLU A 38 -4.42 5.54 15.32
C GLU A 38 -5.77 4.98 15.80
N HIS A 39 -6.46 4.26 14.92
CA HIS A 39 -7.72 3.57 15.23
C HIS A 39 -7.68 2.06 15.00
N GLU A 40 -6.60 1.55 14.41
CA GLU A 40 -6.55 0.16 13.96
C GLU A 40 -5.97 -0.77 15.03
N TYR A 41 -4.92 -0.33 15.73
CA TYR A 41 -4.26 -1.14 16.74
C TYR A 41 -4.58 -0.62 18.14
N ASP A 42 -4.68 0.71 18.32
CA ASP A 42 -4.56 1.47 19.57
C ASP A 42 -3.42 0.99 20.50
N THR A 43 -2.43 0.28 19.96
CA THR A 43 -1.27 -0.25 20.68
C THR A 43 0.04 0.27 20.13
N THR A 44 0.01 1.01 19.02
CA THR A 44 1.19 1.68 18.49
C THR A 44 1.45 2.95 19.27
N THR A 45 0.51 3.91 19.20
CA THR A 45 0.67 5.22 19.80
C THR A 45 -0.65 5.91 20.11
N THR A 46 -0.67 6.70 21.17
CA THR A 46 -1.80 7.58 21.53
C THR A 46 -1.64 8.99 20.97
N ASP A 47 -0.61 9.22 20.17
CA ASP A 47 -0.31 10.51 19.61
C ASP A 47 -1.32 10.95 18.56
N VAL A 48 -1.59 12.26 18.56
CA VAL A 48 -2.36 12.94 17.53
C VAL A 48 -1.42 13.39 16.41
N PHE A 49 -1.85 13.21 15.17
CA PHE A 49 -1.15 13.62 13.96
C PHE A 49 -2.01 14.60 13.15
N PRO A 50 -1.55 15.85 12.93
CA PRO A 50 -2.24 16.77 12.04
C PRO A 50 -2.10 16.33 10.59
N LEU A 51 -3.22 16.22 9.88
CA LEU A 51 -3.24 15.97 8.45
C LEU A 51 -3.34 17.29 7.70
N MET A 52 -2.35 17.54 6.83
CA MET A 52 -2.25 18.74 6.02
C MET A 52 -2.67 18.44 4.57
N VAL A 53 -3.19 19.42 3.86
CA VAL A 53 -3.43 19.38 2.42
C VAL A 53 -2.54 20.43 1.75
N CYS A 54 -1.81 20.04 0.71
CA CYS A 54 -1.06 20.98 -0.10
C CYS A 54 -1.99 21.77 -1.03
N ASP A 55 -1.91 23.09 -1.02
CA ASP A 55 -2.74 23.96 -1.86
C ASP A 55 -2.33 23.93 -3.35
N ALA A 56 -1.09 23.53 -3.63
CA ALA A 56 -0.57 23.50 -4.99
C ALA A 56 -0.93 22.21 -5.75
N CYS A 57 -0.84 21.04 -5.10
CA CYS A 57 -1.06 19.76 -5.77
C CYS A 57 -2.23 18.94 -5.20
N GLY A 58 -2.76 19.28 -4.03
CA GLY A 58 -3.85 18.56 -3.37
C GLY A 58 -3.44 17.29 -2.59
N ALA A 59 -2.15 16.93 -2.56
CA ALA A 59 -1.67 15.80 -1.76
C ALA A 59 -1.94 16.05 -0.26
N GLN A 60 -2.35 14.99 0.45
CA GLN A 60 -2.54 15.02 1.89
C GLN A 60 -1.33 14.40 2.58
N TYR A 61 -0.85 14.95 3.69
CA TYR A 61 0.33 14.43 4.37
C TYR A 61 0.38 14.82 5.85
N LEU A 62 1.04 14.00 6.66
CA LEU A 62 1.21 14.26 8.09
C LEU A 62 2.30 15.33 8.31
N SER A 63 2.01 16.35 9.13
CA SER A 63 3.01 17.29 9.63
C SER A 63 2.63 17.79 11.03
N PRO A 64 3.42 17.47 12.07
CA PRO A 64 4.59 16.60 12.02
C PRO A 64 4.20 15.12 11.76
N ARG A 65 5.09 14.37 11.11
CA ARG A 65 4.94 12.91 10.89
C ARG A 65 5.86 12.14 11.86
N PRO A 66 5.71 10.82 12.04
CA PRO A 66 6.71 10.03 12.76
C PRO A 66 8.10 10.18 12.16
N ALA A 67 9.11 10.36 13.00
CA ALA A 67 10.49 10.36 12.56
C ALA A 67 10.94 8.94 12.18
N VAL A 68 11.93 8.81 11.30
CA VAL A 68 12.51 7.51 10.91
C VAL A 68 13.00 6.70 12.13
N SER A 69 13.48 7.37 13.18
CA SER A 69 13.88 6.72 14.43
C SER A 69 12.72 6.09 15.23
N ALA A 70 11.47 6.36 14.85
CA ALA A 70 10.26 5.78 15.45
C ALA A 70 9.68 4.61 14.63
N LEU A 71 10.34 4.16 13.56
CA LEU A 71 9.85 3.07 12.70
C LEU A 71 9.58 1.79 13.50
N ASP A 72 10.47 1.41 14.43
CA ASP A 72 10.30 0.22 15.28
C ASP A 72 9.08 0.31 16.22
N VAL A 73 8.60 1.52 16.50
CA VAL A 73 7.38 1.73 17.28
C VAL A 73 6.16 1.54 16.38
N ILE A 74 6.18 2.11 15.16
CA ILE A 74 5.03 2.09 14.25
C ILE A 74 4.88 0.79 13.44
N TYR A 75 5.94 -0.02 13.38
CA TYR A 75 5.98 -1.38 12.83
C TYR A 75 6.44 -2.37 13.92
N PRO A 76 5.63 -2.64 14.96
CA PRO A 76 6.00 -3.57 16.00
C PRO A 76 6.04 -5.02 15.47
N PRO A 77 6.67 -5.97 16.19
CA PRO A 77 6.76 -7.38 15.75
C PRO A 77 5.40 -8.05 15.44
N ASN A 78 4.32 -7.58 16.06
CA ASN A 78 2.95 -8.05 15.84
C ASN A 78 2.19 -7.24 14.77
N TYR A 79 2.86 -6.36 14.03
CA TYR A 79 2.28 -5.69 12.87
C TYR A 79 1.71 -6.74 11.91
N PHE A 80 0.46 -6.55 11.47
CA PHE A 80 -0.29 -7.57 10.75
C PHE A 80 0.46 -8.16 9.55
N LEU A 81 1.25 -7.34 8.85
CA LEU A 81 2.01 -7.79 7.70
C LEU A 81 3.07 -8.80 8.11
N HIS A 82 3.76 -8.60 9.23
CA HIS A 82 4.74 -9.55 9.76
C HIS A 82 4.07 -10.86 10.21
N VAL A 83 2.87 -10.78 10.80
CA VAL A 83 2.08 -11.97 11.16
C VAL A 83 1.67 -12.75 9.91
N LEU A 84 1.18 -12.05 8.87
CA LEU A 84 0.85 -12.65 7.58
C LEU A 84 2.07 -13.26 6.88
N GLU A 85 3.21 -12.56 6.90
CA GLU A 85 4.48 -13.03 6.32
C GLU A 85 4.98 -14.29 7.00
N SER A 86 4.90 -14.34 8.33
CA SER A 86 5.27 -15.50 9.14
C SER A 86 4.41 -16.71 8.75
N ARG A 87 3.08 -16.54 8.70
CA ARG A 87 2.14 -17.61 8.30
C ARG A 87 2.32 -18.04 6.84
N ALA A 88 2.54 -17.10 5.92
CA ALA A 88 2.77 -17.39 4.51
C ALA A 88 4.10 -18.13 4.25
N GLY A 89 5.04 -18.05 5.20
CA GLY A 89 6.28 -18.83 5.18
C GLY A 89 6.07 -20.33 5.40
N ASP A 90 5.01 -20.71 6.11
CA ASP A 90 4.68 -22.10 6.47
C ASP A 90 3.81 -22.80 5.41
N ASP A 91 3.01 -22.04 4.65
CA ASP A 91 1.98 -22.55 3.71
C ASP A 91 2.42 -22.64 2.23
N VAL A 92 3.71 -22.40 1.92
CA VAL A 92 4.22 -22.30 0.54
C VAL A 92 3.91 -23.54 -0.31
N ASP A 93 3.85 -24.72 0.31
CA ASP A 93 3.58 -25.99 -0.40
C ASP A 93 2.09 -26.33 -0.55
N LEU A 94 1.22 -25.87 0.36
CA LEU A 94 -0.22 -26.15 0.32
C LEU A 94 -0.94 -25.28 -0.72
N ALA A 95 -0.54 -24.01 -0.84
CA ALA A 95 -1.12 -23.06 -1.79
C ALA A 95 -1.01 -23.52 -3.25
N ARG A 96 0.09 -24.21 -3.61
CA ARG A 96 0.37 -24.68 -4.99
C ARG A 96 -0.63 -25.71 -5.55
N ARG A 97 -1.51 -26.31 -4.74
CA ARG A 97 -2.34 -27.48 -5.14
C ARG A 97 -3.85 -27.32 -4.93
N SER A 98 -4.36 -26.10 -4.75
CA SER A 98 -5.77 -25.90 -4.38
C SER A 98 -6.61 -25.21 -5.48
N ALA A 99 -7.92 -25.46 -5.49
CA ALA A 99 -8.88 -24.71 -6.32
C ALA A 99 -8.87 -23.20 -6.02
N PHE A 100 -8.40 -22.82 -4.83
CA PHE A 100 -8.18 -21.44 -4.42
C PHE A 100 -7.09 -20.74 -5.24
N ALA A 101 -6.00 -21.45 -5.58
CA ALA A 101 -4.94 -20.92 -6.45
C ALA A 101 -5.48 -20.58 -7.86
N PHE A 102 -6.36 -21.42 -8.41
CA PHE A 102 -6.98 -21.15 -9.72
C PHE A 102 -7.86 -19.89 -9.71
N PHE A 103 -8.61 -19.65 -8.63
CA PHE A 103 -9.41 -18.45 -8.48
C PHE A 103 -8.53 -17.20 -8.29
N GLN A 104 -7.45 -17.32 -7.52
CA GLN A 104 -6.45 -16.26 -7.35
C GLN A 104 -5.80 -15.87 -8.68
N ASP A 105 -5.43 -16.84 -9.52
CA ASP A 105 -4.86 -16.59 -10.85
C ASP A 105 -5.83 -15.80 -11.74
N LYS A 106 -7.13 -16.12 -11.68
CA LYS A 106 -8.15 -15.40 -12.45
C LYS A 106 -8.28 -13.95 -11.98
N LEU A 107 -8.29 -13.72 -10.66
CA LEU A 107 -8.33 -12.37 -10.10
C LEU A 107 -7.05 -11.58 -10.39
N PHE A 108 -5.89 -12.22 -10.31
CA PHE A 108 -4.60 -11.62 -10.66
C PHE A 108 -4.59 -11.18 -12.11
N LYS A 109 -5.05 -12.04 -13.04
CA LYS A 109 -5.17 -11.67 -14.46
C LYS A 109 -6.08 -10.46 -14.66
N LEU A 110 -7.18 -10.33 -13.91
CA LEU A 110 -8.03 -9.14 -13.99
C LEU A 110 -7.29 -7.87 -13.53
N ARG A 111 -6.46 -7.97 -12.49
CA ARG A 111 -5.67 -6.83 -11.96
C ARG A 111 -4.50 -6.44 -12.85
N ILE A 112 -3.89 -7.39 -13.58
CA ILE A 112 -2.72 -7.15 -14.43
C ILE A 112 -3.07 -6.73 -15.87
N ARG A 113 -4.31 -6.98 -16.30
CA ARG A 113 -4.84 -6.60 -17.64
C ARG A 113 -4.51 -5.16 -18.08
N PRO A 114 -4.61 -4.12 -17.23
CA PRO A 114 -4.21 -2.78 -17.62
C PRO A 114 -2.75 -2.71 -18.08
N ILE A 115 -1.85 -3.45 -17.42
CA ILE A 115 -0.41 -3.49 -17.75
C ILE A 115 -0.20 -4.26 -19.07
N GLU A 116 -0.86 -5.41 -19.25
CA GLU A 116 -0.78 -6.21 -20.48
C GLU A 116 -1.17 -5.44 -21.74
N ARG A 117 -2.14 -4.51 -21.63
CA ARG A 117 -2.55 -3.66 -22.74
C ARG A 117 -1.48 -2.65 -23.15
N GLN A 118 -0.54 -2.36 -22.28
CA GLN A 118 0.44 -1.28 -22.40
C GLN A 118 1.85 -1.81 -22.69
N MET A 119 2.12 -3.07 -22.36
CA MET A 119 3.40 -3.73 -22.61
C MET A 119 3.20 -5.24 -22.75
N ALA A 120 3.88 -5.84 -23.73
CA ALA A 120 3.97 -7.28 -23.85
C ALA A 120 4.72 -7.86 -22.63
N LEU A 121 4.01 -8.64 -21.82
CA LEU A 121 4.58 -9.39 -20.70
C LEU A 121 5.18 -10.70 -21.20
N GLY A 122 6.30 -11.12 -20.63
CA GLY A 122 6.98 -12.34 -21.05
C GLY A 122 8.35 -12.54 -20.40
N PRO A 123 9.00 -13.69 -20.67
CA PRO A 123 10.28 -14.05 -20.05
C PRO A 123 11.43 -13.09 -20.41
N ASP A 124 11.32 -12.36 -21.53
CA ASP A 124 12.36 -11.43 -21.99
C ASP A 124 12.27 -10.04 -21.34
N ARG A 125 11.29 -9.81 -20.45
CA ARG A 125 11.10 -8.53 -19.76
C ARG A 125 11.73 -8.55 -18.37
N THR A 126 12.39 -7.46 -18.02
CA THR A 126 12.96 -7.23 -16.70
C THR A 126 12.03 -6.37 -15.85
N TRP A 127 11.81 -6.73 -14.59
CA TRP A 127 10.98 -5.93 -13.70
C TRP A 127 11.38 -6.05 -12.24
N LEU A 128 11.10 -4.97 -11.50
CA LEU A 128 11.31 -4.88 -10.06
C LEU A 128 9.96 -4.65 -9.37
N ASP A 129 9.67 -5.51 -8.39
CA ASP A 129 8.53 -5.36 -7.49
C ASP A 129 9.01 -4.71 -6.19
N ILE A 130 8.67 -3.44 -6.00
CA ILE A 130 9.08 -2.64 -4.83
C ILE A 130 8.02 -2.85 -3.74
N GLY A 131 8.46 -3.29 -2.55
CA GLY A 131 7.57 -3.80 -1.50
C GLY A 131 7.02 -5.17 -1.87
N CYS A 132 7.89 -6.11 -2.28
CA CYS A 132 7.45 -7.40 -2.83
C CYS A 132 6.79 -8.33 -1.79
N GLY A 133 6.92 -8.02 -0.50
CA GLY A 133 6.51 -8.89 0.60
C GLY A 133 7.08 -10.30 0.40
N THR A 134 6.22 -11.31 0.58
CA THR A 134 6.60 -12.72 0.38
C THR A 134 6.79 -13.13 -1.09
N GLY A 135 6.69 -12.20 -2.05
CA GLY A 135 6.81 -12.46 -3.49
C GLY A 135 5.58 -13.09 -4.11
N ALA A 136 4.37 -12.79 -3.60
CA ALA A 136 3.13 -13.33 -4.15
C ALA A 136 2.86 -12.80 -5.57
N VAL A 137 3.06 -11.50 -5.80
CA VAL A 137 2.88 -10.87 -7.12
C VAL A 137 3.93 -11.39 -8.11
N LEU A 138 5.20 -11.52 -7.68
CA LEU A 138 6.26 -12.17 -8.46
C LEU A 138 5.86 -13.59 -8.90
N GLN A 139 5.32 -14.39 -7.97
CA GLN A 139 4.87 -15.75 -8.23
C GLN A 139 3.72 -15.81 -9.25
N SER A 140 2.70 -14.97 -9.10
CA SER A 140 1.57 -14.91 -10.03
C SER A 140 1.98 -14.40 -11.41
N MET A 141 2.88 -13.42 -11.49
CA MET A 141 3.42 -12.93 -12.76
C MET A 141 4.19 -14.03 -13.50
N PHE A 142 5.04 -14.77 -12.78
CA PHE A 142 5.77 -15.90 -13.35
C PHE A 142 4.85 -17.02 -13.82
N GLN A 143 3.81 -17.38 -13.05
CA GLN A 143 2.85 -18.41 -13.43
C GLN A 143 2.02 -18.00 -14.65
N ALA A 144 1.61 -16.74 -14.74
CA ALA A 144 0.75 -16.27 -15.82
C ALA A 144 1.50 -16.02 -17.13
N TYR A 145 2.76 -15.55 -17.07
CA TYR A 145 3.49 -15.03 -18.25
C TYR A 145 4.92 -15.56 -18.40
N GLY A 146 5.41 -16.39 -17.47
CA GLY A 146 6.82 -16.79 -17.44
C GLY A 146 7.80 -15.66 -17.11
N MET A 147 7.29 -14.49 -16.74
CA MET A 147 8.08 -13.28 -16.49
C MET A 147 8.66 -13.30 -15.08
N ARG A 148 9.93 -13.66 -14.97
CA ARG A 148 10.69 -13.59 -13.71
C ARG A 148 11.03 -12.14 -13.38
N GLY A 149 11.01 -11.81 -12.09
CA GLY A 149 11.31 -10.48 -11.60
C GLY A 149 12.17 -10.50 -10.35
N THR A 150 12.60 -9.31 -9.97
CA THR A 150 13.38 -9.05 -8.77
C THR A 150 12.47 -8.44 -7.72
N GLY A 151 12.55 -8.93 -6.49
CA GLY A 151 11.85 -8.37 -5.34
C GLY A 151 12.71 -7.41 -4.54
N LEU A 152 12.10 -6.38 -3.97
CA LEU A 152 12.72 -5.51 -2.98
C LEU A 152 11.76 -5.32 -1.82
N ASP A 153 12.22 -5.58 -0.61
CA ASP A 153 11.42 -5.33 0.60
C ASP A 153 12.34 -5.01 1.79
N PHE A 154 11.85 -4.25 2.77
CA PHE A 154 12.62 -3.95 3.98
C PHE A 154 12.53 -5.08 5.01
N SER A 155 11.46 -5.90 4.95
CA SER A 155 11.23 -7.04 5.85
C SER A 155 12.15 -8.21 5.52
N GLU A 156 13.05 -8.54 6.45
CA GLU A 156 13.95 -9.69 6.31
C GLU A 156 13.19 -11.02 6.18
N GLN A 157 12.08 -11.16 6.92
CA GLN A 157 11.23 -12.34 6.87
C GLN A 157 10.58 -12.50 5.50
N ALA A 158 10.02 -11.42 4.95
CA ALA A 158 9.38 -11.42 3.64
C ALA A 158 10.37 -11.76 2.52
N VAL A 159 11.55 -11.12 2.53
CA VAL A 159 12.64 -11.39 1.58
C VAL A 159 13.10 -12.85 1.66
N ALA A 160 13.23 -13.41 2.87
CA ALA A 160 13.59 -14.81 3.04
C ALA A 160 12.54 -15.76 2.41
N VAL A 161 11.25 -15.48 2.59
CA VAL A 161 10.17 -16.25 1.95
C VAL A 161 10.21 -16.10 0.42
N CYS A 162 10.40 -14.88 -0.08
CA CYS A 162 10.50 -14.58 -1.51
C CYS A 162 11.65 -15.38 -2.17
N ARG A 163 12.82 -15.41 -1.53
CA ARG A 163 13.98 -16.22 -1.96
C ARG A 163 13.68 -17.72 -1.95
N ARG A 164 13.00 -18.23 -0.91
CA ARG A 164 12.57 -19.65 -0.86
C ARG A 164 11.62 -20.02 -2.00
N ARG A 165 10.83 -19.07 -2.52
CA ARG A 165 10.00 -19.27 -3.73
C ARG A 165 10.79 -19.30 -5.04
N GLY A 166 12.10 -19.02 -4.99
CA GLY A 166 13.00 -19.09 -6.14
C GLY A 166 13.10 -17.78 -6.94
N PHE A 167 12.78 -16.65 -6.31
CA PHE A 167 12.96 -15.30 -6.86
C PHE A 167 14.22 -14.66 -6.30
N GLU A 168 14.83 -13.80 -7.11
CA GLU A 168 15.84 -12.86 -6.64
C GLU A 168 15.14 -11.80 -5.78
N ALA A 169 15.69 -11.52 -4.60
CA ALA A 169 15.14 -10.48 -3.74
C ALA A 169 16.19 -9.83 -2.86
N TYR A 170 16.04 -8.53 -2.62
CA TYR A 170 16.94 -7.70 -1.83
C TYR A 170 16.24 -7.18 -0.57
N ARG A 171 16.98 -7.16 0.55
CA ARG A 171 16.54 -6.54 1.79
C ARG A 171 17.03 -5.10 1.83
N ALA A 172 16.17 -4.15 1.48
CA ALA A 172 16.43 -2.72 1.63
C ALA A 172 15.14 -1.91 1.50
N ARG A 173 15.16 -0.68 2.02
CA ARG A 173 14.21 0.35 1.61
C ARG A 173 14.49 0.75 0.17
N PHE A 174 13.47 1.20 -0.57
CA PHE A 174 13.69 1.63 -1.95
C PHE A 174 14.57 2.87 -2.05
N GLU A 175 14.48 3.75 -1.06
CA GLU A 175 15.31 4.94 -0.90
C GLU A 175 16.79 4.57 -0.84
N ASP A 176 17.14 3.47 -0.15
CA ASP A 176 18.52 3.01 0.07
C ASP A 176 19.00 1.98 -0.97
N PHE A 177 18.10 1.50 -1.83
CA PHE A 177 18.41 0.44 -2.80
C PHE A 177 19.21 0.98 -4.00
N GLU A 178 20.47 0.59 -4.12
CA GLU A 178 21.30 0.90 -5.28
C GLU A 178 21.47 -0.37 -6.14
N PRO A 179 20.85 -0.44 -7.34
CA PRO A 179 21.01 -1.60 -8.21
C PRO A 179 22.39 -1.62 -8.86
N ALA A 180 22.72 -2.70 -9.56
CA ALA A 180 24.01 -2.79 -10.25
C ALA A 180 24.16 -1.65 -11.27
N ALA A 181 25.40 -1.21 -11.50
CA ALA A 181 25.66 -0.08 -12.40
C ALA A 181 25.06 -0.33 -13.80
N GLY A 182 24.18 0.56 -14.24
CA GLY A 182 23.52 0.49 -15.54
C GLY A 182 22.28 -0.42 -15.58
N GLU A 183 21.90 -1.05 -14.48
CA GLU A 183 20.69 -1.87 -14.40
C GLU A 183 19.43 -1.01 -14.56
N GLN A 184 18.56 -1.43 -15.47
CA GLN A 184 17.29 -0.77 -15.77
C GLN A 184 16.20 -1.82 -16.03
N TYR A 185 14.96 -1.44 -15.75
CA TYR A 185 13.80 -2.33 -15.83
C TYR A 185 12.81 -1.91 -16.91
N ASP A 186 12.12 -2.87 -17.51
CA ASP A 186 10.97 -2.62 -18.39
C ASP A 186 9.72 -2.23 -17.59
N LEU A 187 9.59 -2.74 -16.36
CA LEU A 187 8.48 -2.46 -15.44
C LEU A 187 9.00 -2.26 -14.01
N LEU A 188 8.55 -1.18 -13.37
CA LEU A 188 8.61 -0.99 -11.93
C LEU A 188 7.19 -1.06 -11.38
N HIS A 189 6.96 -2.00 -10.47
CA HIS A 189 5.67 -2.19 -9.81
C HIS A 189 5.80 -1.92 -8.31
N SER A 190 4.72 -1.47 -7.68
CA SER A 190 4.62 -1.37 -6.22
C SER A 190 3.17 -1.33 -5.77
N SER A 191 2.80 -2.14 -4.79
CA SER A 191 1.49 -2.09 -4.17
C SER A 191 1.60 -1.61 -2.74
N HIS A 192 0.91 -0.52 -2.41
CA HIS A 192 0.87 0.02 -1.06
C HIS A 192 2.25 0.37 -0.48
N VAL A 193 3.02 1.17 -1.21
CA VAL A 193 4.38 1.58 -0.82
C VAL A 193 4.54 3.09 -0.84
N ILE A 194 4.07 3.73 -1.91
CA ILE A 194 4.29 5.18 -2.14
C ILE A 194 3.69 6.04 -1.03
N GLU A 195 2.69 5.55 -0.31
CA GLU A 195 2.09 6.26 0.82
C GLU A 195 2.95 6.21 2.10
N HIS A 196 3.90 5.27 2.18
CA HIS A 196 4.77 5.05 3.34
C HIS A 196 6.16 5.71 3.21
N VAL A 197 6.56 6.11 2.00
CA VAL A 197 7.91 6.64 1.75
C VAL A 197 8.06 8.08 2.26
N GLU A 198 9.30 8.45 2.56
CA GLU A 198 9.61 9.81 3.03
C GLU A 198 9.26 10.89 2.00
N SER A 199 9.48 10.62 0.71
CA SER A 199 9.21 11.56 -0.38
C SER A 199 8.71 10.82 -1.60
N PRO A 200 7.40 10.88 -1.90
CA PRO A 200 6.85 10.38 -3.17
C PRO A 200 7.52 11.00 -4.40
N LEU A 201 8.01 12.24 -4.29
CA LEU A 201 8.76 12.90 -5.36
C LEU A 201 10.10 12.21 -5.63
N GLU A 202 10.91 11.98 -4.60
CA GLU A 202 12.21 11.29 -4.77
C GLU A 202 12.01 9.82 -5.18
N TYR A 203 10.99 9.17 -4.64
CA TYR A 203 10.57 7.83 -5.06
C TYR A 203 10.27 7.76 -6.56
N MET A 204 9.52 8.74 -7.09
CA MET A 204 9.20 8.79 -8.51
C MET A 204 10.42 9.17 -9.36
N LYS A 205 11.29 10.08 -8.91
CA LYS A 205 12.57 10.40 -9.59
C LYS A 205 13.47 9.17 -9.71
N LYS A 206 13.67 8.43 -8.62
CA LYS A 206 14.44 7.18 -8.63
C LYS A 206 13.80 6.13 -9.54
N SER A 207 12.48 5.97 -9.48
CA SER A 207 11.75 5.10 -10.40
C SER A 207 11.97 5.48 -11.87
N PHE A 208 11.99 6.78 -12.20
CA PHE A 208 12.26 7.25 -13.55
C PHE A 208 13.68 6.92 -14.00
N ALA A 209 14.67 7.09 -13.13
CA ALA A 209 16.07 6.77 -13.42
C ALA A 209 16.27 5.27 -13.70
N LEU A 210 15.60 4.40 -12.94
CA LEU A 210 15.72 2.95 -13.04
C LEU A 210 14.90 2.31 -14.17
N LEU A 211 14.03 3.06 -14.84
CA LEU A 211 13.28 2.56 -15.99
C LEU A 211 14.07 2.69 -17.29
N LYS A 212 13.95 1.68 -18.15
CA LYS A 212 14.33 1.78 -19.57
C LYS A 212 13.44 2.83 -20.27
N PRO A 213 13.92 3.51 -21.32
CA PRO A 213 13.05 4.30 -22.18
C PRO A 213 11.88 3.44 -22.71
N GLY A 214 10.66 3.99 -22.65
CA GLY A 214 9.43 3.26 -22.96
C GLY A 214 8.90 2.35 -21.85
N GLY A 215 9.65 2.16 -20.76
CA GLY A 215 9.29 1.34 -19.61
C GLY A 215 8.14 1.93 -18.78
N LEU A 216 7.50 1.08 -17.97
CA LEU A 216 6.31 1.42 -17.21
C LEU A 216 6.59 1.53 -15.70
N LYS A 217 6.13 2.62 -15.08
CA LYS A 217 5.94 2.70 -13.62
C LYS A 217 4.47 2.46 -13.31
N VAL A 218 4.21 1.46 -12.48
CA VAL A 218 2.88 1.13 -11.97
C VAL A 218 2.93 1.19 -10.45
N PHE A 219 1.94 1.83 -9.83
CA PHE A 219 1.75 1.72 -8.40
C PHE A 219 0.27 1.68 -8.01
N ILE A 220 -0.03 0.95 -6.94
CA ILE A 220 -1.35 0.90 -6.32
C ILE A 220 -1.25 1.58 -4.95
N THR A 221 -2.18 2.48 -4.64
CA THR A 221 -2.18 3.26 -3.40
C THR A 221 -3.61 3.67 -3.02
N PRO A 222 -3.90 3.99 -1.74
CA PRO A 222 -5.18 4.54 -1.32
C PRO A 222 -5.53 5.81 -2.10
N ASN A 223 -6.83 6.02 -2.31
CA ASN A 223 -7.36 7.13 -3.10
C ASN A 223 -8.17 8.08 -2.21
N THR A 224 -7.63 9.27 -1.93
CA THR A 224 -8.30 10.29 -1.10
C THR A 224 -9.52 10.92 -1.77
N ALA A 225 -9.72 10.71 -3.08
CA ALA A 225 -10.95 11.11 -3.77
C ALA A 225 -12.12 10.13 -3.58
N ALA A 226 -11.87 8.94 -3.01
CA ALA A 226 -12.90 7.96 -2.73
C ALA A 226 -14.00 8.54 -1.83
N TRP A 227 -15.24 8.07 -2.02
CA TRP A 227 -16.37 8.57 -1.25
C TRP A 227 -16.18 8.33 0.25
N GLU A 228 -15.62 7.18 0.63
CA GLU A 228 -15.35 6.82 2.02
C GLU A 228 -14.33 7.78 2.64
N ALA A 229 -13.24 8.12 1.96
CA ALA A 229 -12.28 9.13 2.41
C ALA A 229 -12.97 10.49 2.66
N ARG A 230 -13.80 10.93 1.72
CA ARG A 230 -14.49 12.23 1.79
C ARG A 230 -15.57 12.29 2.88
N ARG A 231 -16.25 11.17 3.15
CA ARG A 231 -17.39 11.12 4.08
C ARG A 231 -17.01 10.68 5.48
N LEU A 232 -16.07 9.76 5.60
CA LEU A 232 -15.62 9.22 6.88
C LEU A 232 -14.43 10.00 7.45
N ARG A 233 -13.74 10.82 6.64
CA ARG A 233 -12.71 11.79 7.06
C ARG A 233 -11.68 11.15 7.99
N GLU A 234 -11.51 11.65 9.22
CA GLU A 234 -10.57 11.14 10.24
C GLU A 234 -10.78 9.66 10.58
N HIS A 235 -11.96 9.10 10.28
CA HIS A 235 -12.25 7.68 10.47
C HIS A 235 -11.93 6.81 9.25
N TRP A 236 -11.49 7.37 8.12
CA TRP A 236 -11.23 6.57 6.92
C TRP A 236 -10.04 5.62 7.15
N GLY A 237 -10.29 4.32 7.00
CA GLY A 237 -9.29 3.26 7.19
C GLY A 237 -8.11 3.34 6.21
N GLY A 238 -8.26 4.02 5.07
CA GLY A 238 -7.14 4.28 4.17
C GLY A 238 -6.12 5.29 4.71
N LEU A 239 -6.42 5.99 5.81
CA LEU A 239 -5.45 6.88 6.46
C LEU A 239 -4.32 6.11 7.14
N HIS A 240 -4.59 4.91 7.67
CA HIS A 240 -3.61 4.02 8.30
C HIS A 240 -2.58 4.73 9.19
N VAL A 241 -3.01 5.75 9.94
CA VAL A 241 -2.12 6.58 10.77
C VAL A 241 -1.55 5.72 11.90
N PRO A 242 -0.24 5.85 12.21
CA PRO A 242 0.71 6.84 11.69
C PRO A 242 1.63 6.35 10.55
N ARG A 243 1.24 5.32 9.80
CA ARG A 243 2.08 4.63 8.80
C ARG A 243 1.95 5.17 7.37
N HIS A 244 0.78 5.68 6.96
CA HIS A 244 0.67 6.41 5.69
C HIS A 244 1.04 7.88 5.92
N TRP A 245 2.16 8.30 5.36
CA TRP A 245 2.72 9.63 5.56
C TRP A 245 2.26 10.62 4.50
N THR A 246 2.07 10.18 3.26
CA THR A 246 1.53 10.99 2.17
C THR A 246 0.46 10.21 1.40
N MET A 247 -0.70 10.81 1.20
CA MET A 247 -1.82 10.20 0.49
C MET A 247 -2.20 11.04 -0.73
N LEU A 248 -2.54 10.35 -1.80
CA LEU A 248 -2.77 10.93 -3.11
C LEU A 248 -4.22 10.68 -3.56
N ASP A 249 -4.68 11.53 -4.46
CA ASP A 249 -5.80 11.30 -5.35
C ASP A 249 -5.28 11.19 -6.81
N PRO A 250 -6.13 10.86 -7.80
CA PRO A 250 -5.68 10.73 -9.18
C PRO A 250 -5.03 12.01 -9.73
N ARG A 251 -5.44 13.18 -9.25
CA ARG A 251 -4.98 14.48 -9.76
C ARG A 251 -3.57 14.79 -9.23
N SER A 252 -3.36 14.66 -7.93
CA SER A 252 -2.07 14.82 -7.26
C SER A 252 -1.08 13.74 -7.69
N ALA A 253 -1.50 12.49 -7.84
CA ALA A 253 -0.66 11.40 -8.35
C ALA A 253 -0.22 11.63 -9.80
N ARG A 254 -1.14 12.08 -10.67
CA ARG A 254 -0.80 12.44 -12.05
C ARG A 254 0.20 13.61 -12.10
N SER A 255 -0.08 14.67 -11.36
CA SER A 255 0.81 15.84 -11.26
C SER A 255 2.21 15.47 -10.76
N LEU A 256 2.29 14.56 -9.79
CA LEU A 256 3.55 14.01 -9.29
C LEU A 256 4.35 13.30 -10.39
N GLY A 257 3.71 12.41 -11.17
CA GLY A 257 4.38 11.71 -12.26
C GLY A 257 4.84 12.66 -13.38
N GLU A 258 3.95 13.54 -13.85
CA GLU A 258 4.25 14.52 -14.91
C GLU A 258 5.39 15.47 -14.50
N ARG A 259 5.45 15.87 -13.22
CA ARG A 259 6.54 16.70 -12.67
C ARG A 259 7.91 16.05 -12.78
N VAL A 260 7.99 14.72 -12.69
CA VAL A 260 9.25 13.97 -12.83
C VAL A 260 9.63 13.78 -14.31
N GLY A 261 8.68 13.96 -15.24
CA GLY A 261 8.87 13.74 -16.67
C GLY A 261 8.25 12.44 -17.19
N PHE A 262 7.44 11.76 -16.39
CA PHE A 262 6.64 10.63 -16.87
C PHE A 262 5.47 11.10 -17.75
N GLU A 263 5.13 10.28 -18.73
CA GLU A 263 3.85 10.37 -19.45
C GLU A 263 2.78 9.60 -18.69
N TYR A 264 1.64 10.26 -18.42
CA TYR A 264 0.46 9.58 -17.88
C TYR A 264 -0.12 8.60 -18.90
N VAL A 265 -0.39 7.36 -18.46
CA VAL A 265 -0.96 6.31 -19.31
C VAL A 265 -2.40 6.01 -18.93
N ASP A 266 -2.64 5.62 -17.68
CA ASP A 266 -3.96 5.18 -17.23
C ASP A 266 -4.11 5.31 -15.71
N THR A 267 -5.37 5.42 -15.28
CA THR A 267 -5.79 5.27 -13.89
C THR A 267 -6.90 4.23 -13.84
N SER A 268 -6.70 3.20 -13.04
CA SER A 268 -7.70 2.17 -12.76
C SER A 268 -8.01 2.14 -11.27
N PHE A 269 -9.15 1.59 -10.88
CA PHE A 269 -9.57 1.52 -9.48
C PHE A 269 -9.87 0.09 -9.10
N SER A 270 -9.58 -0.26 -7.85
CA SER A 270 -9.84 -1.59 -7.30
C SER A 270 -10.49 -1.49 -5.93
N THR A 271 -11.34 -2.47 -5.64
CA THR A 271 -12.07 -2.50 -4.39
C THR A 271 -11.18 -2.90 -3.23
N ASN A 272 -11.48 -2.34 -2.05
CA ASN A 272 -10.83 -2.68 -0.80
C ASN A 272 -11.84 -2.72 0.36
N GLY A 273 -12.51 -3.85 0.51
CA GLY A 273 -13.48 -4.05 1.59
C GLY A 273 -12.87 -3.94 3.00
N VAL A 274 -11.56 -4.15 3.14
CA VAL A 274 -10.85 -4.03 4.42
C VAL A 274 -10.82 -2.58 4.89
N PHE A 275 -10.52 -1.63 4.00
CA PHE A 275 -10.54 -0.20 4.34
C PHE A 275 -11.92 0.26 4.79
N LEU A 276 -13.00 -0.18 4.13
CA LEU A 276 -14.35 0.15 4.57
C LEU A 276 -14.64 -0.48 5.94
N GLY A 277 -14.19 -1.72 6.18
CA GLY A 277 -14.30 -2.38 7.48
C GLY A 277 -13.60 -1.61 8.61
N TRP A 278 -12.34 -1.22 8.40
CA TRP A 278 -11.60 -0.38 9.33
C TRP A 278 -12.21 1.02 9.50
N SER A 279 -12.81 1.56 8.44
CA SER A 279 -13.48 2.85 8.54
C SER A 279 -14.71 2.81 9.43
N LEU A 280 -15.52 1.75 9.27
CA LEU A 280 -16.69 1.52 10.11
C LEU A 280 -16.29 1.13 11.54
N HIS A 281 -15.19 0.41 11.71
CA HIS A 281 -14.59 0.15 13.02
C HIS A 281 -14.28 1.45 13.75
N SER A 282 -13.46 2.32 13.16
CA SER A 282 -13.07 3.62 13.74
C SER A 282 -14.30 4.49 14.06
N TRP A 283 -15.25 4.59 13.13
CA TRP A 283 -16.48 5.35 13.31
C TRP A 283 -17.34 4.86 14.48
N LEU A 284 -17.47 3.53 14.64
CA LEU A 284 -18.19 2.90 15.75
C LEU A 284 -17.44 3.06 17.07
N GLN A 285 -16.13 2.88 17.07
CA GLN A 285 -15.28 3.02 18.24
C GLN A 285 -15.42 4.42 18.84
N ALA A 286 -15.38 5.46 17.99
CA ALA A 286 -15.54 6.85 18.42
C ALA A 286 -16.91 7.17 19.06
N ARG A 287 -17.97 6.42 18.71
CA ARG A 287 -19.35 6.69 19.18
C ARG A 287 -19.82 5.79 20.30
N HIS A 288 -19.37 4.54 20.28
CA HIS A 288 -19.93 3.45 21.08
C HIS A 288 -18.85 2.66 21.84
N GLY A 289 -17.58 3.02 21.67
CA GLY A 289 -16.45 2.39 22.33
C GLY A 289 -15.98 1.11 21.65
N ARG A 290 -14.73 0.74 21.92
CA ARG A 290 -14.00 -0.35 21.23
C ARG A 290 -14.67 -1.72 21.36
N ARG A 291 -15.29 -2.02 22.51
CA ARG A 291 -15.99 -3.31 22.72
C ARG A 291 -17.10 -3.54 21.70
N ILE A 292 -17.87 -2.50 21.38
CA ILE A 292 -18.95 -2.59 20.39
C ILE A 292 -18.34 -2.64 18.98
N ALA A 293 -17.33 -1.81 18.71
CA ALA A 293 -16.63 -1.81 17.43
C ALA A 293 -16.05 -3.18 17.08
N ASN A 294 -15.22 -3.78 17.94
CA ASN A 294 -14.60 -5.11 17.75
C ASN A 294 -15.64 -6.21 17.48
N ARG A 295 -16.84 -6.12 18.07
CA ARG A 295 -17.89 -7.13 17.89
C ARG A 295 -18.49 -7.10 16.49
N VAL A 296 -18.58 -5.93 15.88
CA VAL A 296 -19.21 -5.73 14.56
C VAL A 296 -18.16 -5.84 13.46
N PHE A 297 -17.08 -5.04 13.58
CA PHE A 297 -15.94 -5.00 12.69
C PHE A 297 -14.68 -5.18 13.54
N PRO A 298 -14.07 -6.37 13.55
CA PRO A 298 -12.80 -6.58 14.26
C PRO A 298 -11.72 -5.60 13.79
N SER A 299 -10.80 -5.25 14.68
CA SER A 299 -9.67 -4.36 14.38
C SER A 299 -8.48 -5.14 13.82
N ASP A 300 -7.53 -4.46 13.16
CA ASP A 300 -6.22 -5.04 12.81
C ASP A 300 -6.31 -6.36 12.00
N HIS A 301 -5.44 -7.32 12.30
CA HIS A 301 -5.30 -8.62 11.66
C HIS A 301 -6.54 -9.50 11.86
N GLU A 302 -7.32 -9.29 12.94
CA GLU A 302 -8.54 -10.06 13.19
C GLU A 302 -9.56 -9.93 12.05
N LEU A 303 -9.62 -8.79 11.35
CA LEU A 303 -10.54 -8.59 10.23
C LEU A 303 -10.12 -9.39 8.98
N ILE A 304 -8.82 -9.62 8.83
CA ILE A 304 -8.22 -10.31 7.68
C ILE A 304 -7.93 -11.79 7.98
N GLU A 305 -8.15 -12.25 9.22
CA GLU A 305 -8.04 -13.66 9.55
C GLU A 305 -9.09 -14.50 8.83
N SER A 306 -8.66 -15.69 8.39
CA SER A 306 -9.45 -16.68 7.67
C SER A 306 -10.52 -17.32 8.56
N SER A 307 -11.59 -16.59 8.85
CA SER A 307 -12.80 -17.10 9.49
C SER A 307 -14.01 -16.96 8.57
N PHE A 308 -15.00 -17.83 8.72
CA PHE A 308 -16.24 -17.75 7.93
C PHE A 308 -16.95 -16.40 8.13
N GLY A 309 -16.97 -15.91 9.38
CA GLY A 309 -17.57 -14.61 9.71
C GLY A 309 -16.86 -13.46 8.99
N ASN A 310 -15.53 -13.45 8.96
CA ASN A 310 -14.76 -12.42 8.26
C ASN A 310 -14.88 -12.53 6.75
N LEU A 311 -14.92 -13.75 6.20
CA LEU A 311 -15.15 -13.96 4.78
C LEU A 311 -16.50 -13.38 4.34
N ALA A 312 -17.57 -13.61 5.11
CA ALA A 312 -18.89 -13.05 4.84
C ALA A 312 -18.89 -11.50 4.95
N ARG A 313 -18.29 -10.95 6.01
CA ARG A 313 -18.16 -9.48 6.19
C ARG A 313 -17.37 -8.84 5.06
N ASN A 314 -16.16 -9.32 4.78
CA ASN A 314 -15.29 -8.79 3.73
C ASN A 314 -15.91 -8.96 2.34
N GLY A 315 -16.62 -10.06 2.10
CA GLY A 315 -17.42 -10.27 0.89
C GLY A 315 -18.50 -9.19 0.71
N LEU A 316 -19.31 -8.93 1.75
CA LEU A 316 -20.33 -7.88 1.72
C LEU A 316 -19.71 -6.50 1.49
N LEU A 317 -18.66 -6.14 2.24
CA LEU A 317 -17.99 -4.85 2.11
C LEU A 317 -17.37 -4.67 0.71
N THR A 318 -16.80 -5.74 0.14
CA THR A 318 -16.27 -5.73 -1.23
C THR A 318 -17.38 -5.56 -2.26
N ILE A 319 -18.57 -6.15 -2.05
CA ILE A 319 -19.74 -5.95 -2.93
C ILE A 319 -20.20 -4.50 -2.87
N LEU A 320 -20.29 -3.90 -1.68
CA LEU A 320 -20.67 -2.50 -1.53
C LEU A 320 -19.69 -1.57 -2.25
N ASP A 321 -18.39 -1.80 -2.10
CA ASP A 321 -17.37 -1.04 -2.80
C ASP A 321 -17.36 -1.29 -4.31
N LEU A 322 -17.71 -2.51 -4.76
CA LEU A 322 -17.90 -2.80 -6.18
C LEU A 322 -19.09 -2.04 -6.77
N VAL A 323 -20.21 -1.97 -6.05
CA VAL A 323 -21.36 -1.15 -6.45
C VAL A 323 -20.96 0.31 -6.53
N ASN A 324 -20.22 0.82 -5.54
CA ASN A 324 -19.66 2.15 -5.59
C ASN A 324 -18.77 2.35 -6.84
N LEU A 325 -17.83 1.44 -7.11
CA LEU A 325 -16.96 1.50 -8.28
C LEU A 325 -17.74 1.54 -9.60
N LEU A 326 -18.82 0.77 -9.71
CA LEU A 326 -19.67 0.77 -10.90
C LEU A 326 -20.44 2.08 -11.08
N VAL A 327 -20.87 2.71 -9.97
CA VAL A 327 -21.67 3.94 -9.98
C VAL A 327 -20.81 5.20 -10.12
N THR A 328 -19.73 5.31 -9.34
CA THR A 328 -18.90 6.52 -9.23
C THR A 328 -17.65 6.46 -10.08
N ARG A 329 -17.29 5.27 -10.62
CA ARG A 329 -16.02 5.01 -11.31
C ARG A 329 -14.79 5.31 -10.45
N GLN A 330 -14.94 5.29 -9.13
CA GLN A 330 -13.86 5.46 -8.16
C GLN A 330 -14.02 4.46 -7.02
N SER A 331 -12.91 4.08 -6.40
CA SER A 331 -12.89 3.20 -5.23
C SER A 331 -11.76 3.60 -4.29
N ALA A 332 -11.69 2.92 -3.15
CA ALA A 332 -10.76 3.13 -2.06
C ALA A 332 -9.30 3.04 -2.48
N ASN A 333 -8.99 2.20 -3.48
CA ASN A 333 -7.67 2.08 -4.08
C ASN A 333 -7.67 2.59 -5.53
N MET A 334 -6.56 3.19 -5.92
CA MET A 334 -6.25 3.53 -7.31
C MET A 334 -4.94 2.89 -7.74
N LEU A 335 -4.90 2.43 -8.98
CA LEU A 335 -3.71 2.07 -9.73
C LEU A 335 -3.38 3.24 -10.64
N MET A 336 -2.14 3.72 -10.55
CA MET A 336 -1.59 4.74 -11.43
C MET A 336 -0.56 4.11 -12.35
N MET A 337 -0.64 4.45 -13.64
CA MET A 337 0.31 3.99 -14.64
C MET A 337 0.94 5.15 -15.39
N PHE A 338 2.26 5.06 -15.50
CA PHE A 338 3.11 6.04 -16.12
C PHE A 338 4.10 5.37 -17.06
N ARG A 339 4.48 6.06 -18.13
CA ARG A 339 5.49 5.61 -19.09
C ARG A 339 6.68 6.57 -19.09
N LYS A 340 7.88 6.02 -19.10
CA LYS A 340 9.09 6.80 -19.40
C LYS A 340 9.13 7.07 -20.92
N PRO A 341 9.28 8.33 -21.38
CA PRO A 341 9.41 8.63 -22.80
C PRO A 341 10.56 7.84 -23.47
N LEU A 342 10.48 7.62 -24.79
CA LEU A 342 11.47 6.82 -25.53
C LEU A 342 12.82 7.54 -25.74
N ALA A 343 12.79 8.86 -25.91
CA ALA A 343 13.89 9.82 -25.89
C ALA A 343 13.33 11.18 -26.30
#